data_AF-A0A1W9MJY8-F1
#
_entry.id   AF-A0A1W9MJY8-F1
#
_cell.length_a   1.000
_cell.length_b   1.000
_cell.length_c   1.000
_cell.angle_alpha   90.00
_cell.angle_beta   90.00
_cell.angle_gamma   90.00
#
_symmetry.space_group_name_H-M   'P 1'
#
loop_
_entity.id
_entity.type
_entity.pdbx_description
1 polymer ?
#
loop_
_entity_poly.entity_id
_entity_poly.type
_entity_poly.pdbx_seq_one_letter_code
_entity_poly.pdbx_strand_id
1 'polypeptide(L)' 'MTVQALIHPYEPESGFSAKPLFSQDIKKMIRFLDEWMTDESGYDEKTLPKLKKLLDRKRDNISARKLFNE' A
#
# COMPACT_ATOMS: atom_id res chain seq x y z
N MET A 1 -19.00 35.39 -2.77
CA MET A 1 -18.22 34.38 -2.02
C MET A 1 -17.29 33.71 -3.02
N THR A 2 -16.00 34.03 -2.96
CA THR A 2 -15.02 33.58 -3.96
C THR A 2 -14.32 32.35 -3.40
N VAL A 3 -14.55 31.18 -4.01
CA VAL A 3 -13.79 29.96 -3.72
C VAL A 3 -12.42 30.10 -4.39
N GLN A 4 -11.39 30.38 -3.61
CA GLN A 4 -10.01 30.25 -4.09
C GLN A 4 -9.71 28.75 -4.22
N ALA A 5 -9.57 28.27 -5.44
CA ALA A 5 -9.02 26.96 -5.71
C ALA A 5 -7.56 26.96 -5.27
N LEU A 6 -7.25 26.16 -4.25
CA LEU A 6 -5.88 25.88 -3.81
C LEU A 6 -5.21 24.99 -4.86
N ILE A 7 -4.80 25.56 -6.00
CA ILE A 7 -3.97 24.87 -6.98
C ILE A 7 -2.55 24.87 -6.40
N HIS A 8 -2.24 23.83 -5.63
CA HIS A 8 -0.86 23.51 -5.32
C HIS A 8 -0.19 23.12 -6.64
N PRO A 9 0.93 23.74 -7.06
CA PRO A 9 1.70 23.23 -8.20
C PRO A 9 2.27 21.87 -7.78
N TYR A 10 1.65 20.79 -8.25
CA TYR A 10 2.30 19.49 -8.27
C TYR A 10 3.23 19.53 -9.47
N GLU A 11 4.50 19.85 -9.24
CA GLU A 11 5.53 19.49 -10.20
C GLU A 11 5.63 17.95 -10.14
N PRO A 12 5.32 17.22 -11.23
CA PRO A 12 5.64 15.81 -11.25
C PRO A 12 7.16 15.76 -11.22
N GLU A 13 7.73 15.27 -10.11
CA GLU A 13 9.14 14.90 -9.98
C GLU A 13 9.53 14.11 -11.23
N SER A 14 10.12 14.83 -12.19
CA SER A 14 10.49 14.33 -13.50
C SER A 14 11.71 13.45 -13.28
N GLY A 15 11.46 12.15 -13.06
CA GLY A 15 12.57 11.27 -12.71
C GLY A 15 12.24 9.80 -12.49
N PHE A 16 11.10 9.27 -12.94
CA PHE A 16 11.00 7.81 -13.08
C PHE A 16 11.75 7.39 -14.35
N SER A 17 13.09 7.42 -14.27
CA SER A 17 13.94 6.72 -15.23
C SER A 17 13.71 5.23 -14.98
N ALA A 18 12.72 4.66 -15.67
CA ALA A 18 12.57 3.23 -15.76
C ALA A 18 13.84 2.70 -16.44
N LYS A 19 14.85 2.37 -15.62
CA LYS A 19 16.04 1.66 -16.10
C LYS A 19 15.53 0.43 -16.85
N PRO A 20 16.00 0.18 -18.08
CA PRO A 20 15.56 -0.98 -18.83
C PRO A 20 15.87 -2.22 -18.00
N LEU A 21 14.81 -2.94 -17.59
CA LEU A 21 14.93 -4.23 -16.93
C LEU A 21 15.53 -5.19 -17.95
N PHE A 22 16.80 -5.54 -17.77
CA PHE A 22 17.43 -6.57 -18.58
C PHE A 22 16.73 -7.90 -18.30
N SER A 23 16.70 -8.81 -19.28
CA SER A 23 15.91 -10.05 -19.21
C SER A 23 16.22 -10.94 -17.99
N GLN A 24 17.42 -10.82 -17.41
CA GLN A 24 17.80 -11.48 -16.16
C GLN A 24 17.11 -10.87 -14.92
N ASP A 25 16.90 -9.56 -14.90
CA ASP A 25 16.27 -8.85 -13.78
C ASP A 25 14.77 -9.15 -13.73
N ILE A 26 14.13 -9.27 -14.90
CA ILE A 26 12.72 -9.70 -14.99
C ILE A 26 12.55 -11.12 -14.42
N LYS A 27 13.43 -12.06 -14.77
CA LYS A 27 13.36 -13.43 -14.24
C LYS A 27 13.57 -13.50 -12.73
N LYS A 28 14.50 -12.70 -12.19
CA LYS A 28 14.71 -12.59 -10.74
C LYS A 28 13.48 -12.00 -10.04
N MET A 29 12.87 -10.98 -10.64
CA MET A 29 11.68 -10.34 -10.09
C MET A 29 10.45 -11.26 -10.13
N ILE A 30 10.22 -11.99 -11.22
CA ILE A 30 9.16 -13.00 -11.31
C ILE A 30 9.34 -14.07 -10.23
N ARG A 31 10.55 -14.61 -10.08
CA ARG A 31 10.82 -15.63 -9.05
C ARG A 31 10.60 -15.12 -7.63
N PHE A 32 10.98 -13.87 -7.37
CA PHE A 32 10.75 -13.24 -6.06
C PHE A 32 9.26 -13.05 -5.80
N LEU A 33 8.47 -12.65 -6.81
CA LEU A 33 7.02 -12.55 -6.70
C LEU A 33 6.38 -13.92 -6.47
N ASP A 34 6.83 -14.96 -7.17
CA ASP A 34 6.36 -16.33 -6.94
C ASP A 34 6.65 -16.78 -5.51
N GLU A 35 7.89 -16.57 -5.02
CA GLU A 35 8.30 -16.88 -3.65
C GLU A 35 7.44 -16.14 -2.62
N TRP A 36 7.16 -14.86 -2.86
CA TRP A 36 6.33 -14.04 -2.00
C TRP A 36 4.85 -14.46 -2.01
N MET A 37 4.32 -14.86 -3.17
CA MET A 37 2.96 -15.38 -3.29
C MET A 37 2.81 -16.78 -2.69
N THR A 38 3.91 -17.53 -2.61
CA THR A 38 3.96 -18.83 -1.91
C THR A 38 4.30 -18.71 -0.43
N ASP A 39 4.49 -17.50 0.11
CA ASP A 39 4.74 -17.32 1.54
C ASP A 39 3.49 -17.68 2.35
N GLU A 40 3.43 -18.94 2.78
CA GLU A 40 2.45 -19.45 3.73
C GLU A 40 2.76 -19.04 5.18
N SER A 41 3.30 -17.83 5.41
CA SER A 41 3.59 -17.34 6.77
C SER A 41 2.35 -17.23 7.67
N GLY A 42 1.15 -17.52 7.14
CA GLY A 42 -0.11 -17.59 7.87
C GLY A 42 -0.56 -16.23 8.40
N TYR A 43 0.05 -15.15 7.88
CA TYR A 43 -0.21 -13.79 8.31
C TYR A 43 -1.66 -13.38 8.03
N ASP A 44 -2.20 -13.83 6.90
CA ASP A 44 -3.54 -13.47 6.44
C ASP A 44 -4.66 -14.07 7.31
N GLU A 45 -4.45 -15.25 7.87
CA GLU A 45 -5.51 -15.95 8.61
C GLU A 45 -5.50 -15.60 10.11
N LYS A 46 -4.32 -15.43 10.71
CA LYS A 46 -4.19 -15.23 12.17
C LYS A 46 -3.84 -13.81 12.55
N THR A 47 -3.04 -13.13 11.73
CA THR A 47 -2.50 -11.81 12.08
C THR A 47 -3.36 -10.69 11.51
N LEU A 48 -3.87 -10.85 10.29
CA LEU A 48 -4.70 -9.84 9.63
C LEU A 48 -5.98 -9.50 10.41
N PRO A 49 -6.76 -10.45 10.97
CA PRO A 49 -7.94 -10.09 11.75
C PRO A 49 -7.61 -9.32 13.04
N LYS A 50 -6.48 -9.66 13.68
CA LYS A 50 -6.01 -8.93 14.87
C LYS A 50 -5.58 -7.52 14.52
N LEU A 51 -4.89 -7.35 13.40
CA LEU A 51 -4.43 -6.05 12.93
C LEU A 51 -5.60 -5.15 12.54
N LYS A 52 -6.59 -5.67 11.82
CA LYS A 52 -7.83 -4.94 11.47
C LYS A 52 -8.51 -4.38 12.72
N LYS A 53 -8.74 -5.24 13.73
CA LYS A 53 -9.34 -4.84 15.01
C LYS A 53 -8.54 -3.77 15.75
N LEU A 54 -7.21 -3.88 15.78
CA LEU A 54 -6.35 -2.89 16.44
C LEU A 54 -6.38 -1.55 15.72
N LEU A 55 -6.39 -1.54 14.39
CA LEU A 55 -6.45 -0.33 13.58
C LEU A 55 -7.79 0.39 13.74
N ASP A 56 -8.91 -0.33 13.69
CA ASP A 56 -10.23 0.26 13.92
C ASP A 56 -10.37 0.77 15.35
N ARG A 57 -9.92 0.01 16.36
CA ARG A 57 -9.91 0.50 17.76
C ARG A 57 -9.11 1.79 17.93
N LYS A 58 -7.94 1.90 17.28
CA LYS A 58 -7.12 3.13 17.33
C LYS A 58 -7.86 4.31 16.68
N ARG A 59 -8.70 4.05 15.68
CA ARG A 59 -9.50 5.07 15.01
C ARG A 59 -10.75 5.47 15.80
N ASP A 60 -11.39 4.51 16.45
CA ASP A 60 -12.49 4.77 17.38
C ASP A 60 -12.03 5.70 18.51
N ASN A 61 -10.79 5.52 19.02
CA ASN A 61 -10.20 6.40 20.03
C ASN A 61 -10.09 7.87 19.58
N ILE A 62 -9.99 8.13 18.27
CA ILE A 62 -9.96 9.48 17.70
C ILE A 62 -11.29 9.86 17.04
N SER A 63 -12.37 9.09 17.31
CA SER A 63 -13.71 9.26 16.74
C SER A 63 -13.71 9.32 15.19
N ALA A 64 -12.76 8.62 14.56
CA ALA A 64 -12.68 8.54 13.10
C ALA A 64 -13.51 7.36 12.58
N ARG A 65 -13.98 7.47 11.33
CA ARG A 65 -14.69 6.36 10.64
C ARG A 65 -13.80 5.11 10.57
N LYS A 66 -14.39 3.93 10.77
CA LYS A 66 -13.74 2.63 10.60
C LYS A 66 -13.10 2.48 9.21
N LEU A 67 -11.97 1.78 9.16
CA LEU A 67 -11.29 1.43 7.91
C LEU A 67 -11.90 0.20 7.26
N PHE A 68 -12.32 -0.77 8.07
CA PHE A 68 -12.84 -2.04 7.59
C PHE A 68 -14.34 -2.12 7.87
N ASN A 69 -15.09 -2.51 6.84
CA ASN A 69 -16.51 -2.85 6.95
C ASN A 69 -16.57 -4.37 7.04
N GLU A 70 -16.69 -4.91 8.25
CA GLU A 70 -16.96 -6.33 8.50
C GLU A 70 -18.46 -6.57 8.64
#